data_AF-A0A956T5J5-F1
#
_entry.id   AF-A0A956T5J5-F1
#
_cell.length_a   1.000
_cell.length_b   1.000
_cell.length_c   1.000
_cell.angle_alpha   90.00
_cell.angle_beta   90.00
_cell.angle_gamma   90.00
#
_symmetry.space_group_name_H-M   'P 1'
#
loop_
_entity.id
_entity.type
_entity.pdbx_description
1 polymer ?
#
loop_
_entity_poly.entity_id
_entity_poly.type
_entity_poly.pdbx_seq_one_letter_code
_entity_poly.pdbx_strand_id
1 'polypeptide(L)'
;GVSSEPTGPDAYGYYAYEDTDSWPLAMAYGWIEIAPGAGGTGTEVELDDNGDEQDDARMVDLPFPFSYYGREYYEMSVCSNGFVAFGPNANLESDFRNHYMPVGMGPEAMIGVMWDDHKLISDAQVATAYLPESGMFVIEWYRMRTNSNNAINTFQLLLLDPAVYPTDSGDGEFVMQYHTFTNTQTNSQDFPYCTIGIEDHSGTVGMTIGNYNSWDATATPITGNRTIRFTTQGSSISANAELNVDQSPLFFTLSDTEADFDLGAIQIGNSGEGLMSWSARARSLSDWLPEGLLPLLPEQSRETGGPDLFGYTWEDSYEIDGPEPGWVDIAETGTPVSFSQNDEPSGPFEIPFAFPFYGQAFDSYY
;
A
#
# COMPACT_ATOMS: atom_id res chain seq x y z
N GLY A 1 14.58 -6.96 21.35
CA GLY A 1 14.01 -5.63 21.66
C GLY A 1 12.84 -5.43 20.72
N VAL A 2 11.88 -4.58 21.07
CA VAL A 2 10.87 -4.17 20.08
C VAL A 2 11.61 -3.30 19.07
N SER A 3 11.61 -3.69 17.80
CA SER A 3 12.13 -2.85 16.72
C SER A 3 11.12 -1.74 16.45
N SER A 4 11.60 -0.59 15.98
CA SER A 4 10.75 0.50 15.47
C SER A 4 10.93 0.71 13.97
N GLU A 5 11.73 -0.15 13.32
CA GLU A 5 12.13 -0.08 11.92
C GLU A 5 11.56 -1.28 11.16
N PRO A 6 11.11 -1.08 9.91
CA PRO A 6 10.62 -2.19 9.09
C PRO A 6 11.73 -3.18 8.78
N THR A 7 11.32 -4.42 8.51
CA THR A 7 12.22 -5.44 7.96
C THR A 7 12.32 -5.26 6.45
N GLY A 8 13.53 -5.47 5.91
CA GLY A 8 13.81 -5.31 4.49
C GLY A 8 14.50 -3.97 4.12
N PRO A 9 14.50 -3.58 2.83
CA PRO A 9 13.88 -4.33 1.74
C PRO A 9 14.63 -5.64 1.49
N ASP A 10 13.94 -6.61 0.90
CA ASP A 10 14.65 -7.69 0.19
C ASP A 10 15.34 -7.18 -1.08
N ALA A 11 15.98 -8.09 -1.82
CA ALA A 11 16.73 -7.72 -3.03
C ALA A 11 15.84 -7.26 -4.20
N TYR A 12 14.53 -7.50 -4.16
CA TYR A 12 13.58 -7.01 -5.17
C TYR A 12 13.03 -5.63 -4.79
N GLY A 13 12.69 -5.44 -3.51
CA GLY A 13 12.20 -4.17 -2.97
C GLY A 13 11.10 -4.29 -1.91
N TYR A 14 10.67 -5.49 -1.51
CA TYR A 14 9.61 -5.62 -0.51
C TYR A 14 10.13 -5.33 0.91
N TYR A 15 9.39 -4.48 1.62
CA TYR A 15 9.52 -4.22 3.05
C TYR A 15 8.38 -4.89 3.82
N ALA A 16 8.62 -5.17 5.10
CA ALA A 16 7.62 -5.62 6.05
C ALA A 16 7.52 -4.63 7.22
N TYR A 17 6.35 -3.99 7.35
CA TYR A 17 6.01 -3.04 8.40
C TYR A 17 5.11 -3.70 9.44
N GLU A 18 5.60 -3.82 10.67
CA GLU A 18 4.84 -4.33 11.79
C GLU A 18 4.00 -3.23 12.45
N ASP A 19 2.92 -3.62 13.12
CA ASP A 19 2.09 -2.73 13.95
C ASP A 19 2.86 -2.01 15.08
N THR A 20 4.04 -2.51 15.44
CA THR A 20 4.93 -1.91 16.44
C THR A 20 5.91 -0.88 15.86
N ASP A 21 6.02 -0.80 14.53
CA ASP A 21 6.94 0.11 13.87
C ASP A 21 6.46 1.55 13.93
N SER A 22 7.39 2.50 14.06
CA SER A 22 7.08 3.93 14.08
C SER A 22 7.05 4.54 12.68
N TRP A 23 6.38 3.85 11.74
CA TRP A 23 6.37 4.17 10.32
C TRP A 23 4.95 4.39 9.79
N PRO A 24 4.70 5.38 8.92
CA PRO A 24 3.35 5.66 8.41
C PRO A 24 2.71 4.52 7.61
N LEU A 25 3.52 3.60 7.06
CA LEU A 25 3.03 2.42 6.35
C LEU A 25 2.65 1.27 7.31
N ALA A 26 3.07 1.32 8.57
CA ALA A 26 2.64 0.36 9.58
C ALA A 26 1.11 0.40 9.75
N MET A 27 0.50 -0.77 9.80
CA MET A 27 -0.94 -0.92 9.90
C MET A 27 -1.32 -1.45 11.29
N ALA A 28 -2.31 -0.82 11.92
CA ALA A 28 -2.87 -1.33 13.16
C ALA A 28 -3.56 -2.69 12.94
N TYR A 29 -3.54 -3.52 13.97
CA TYR A 29 -4.31 -4.77 13.97
C TYR A 29 -5.82 -4.49 13.83
N GLY A 30 -6.45 -5.17 12.88
CA GLY A 30 -7.86 -5.01 12.55
C GLY A 30 -8.40 -6.28 11.90
N TRP A 31 -8.80 -7.24 12.72
CA TRP A 31 -9.27 -8.55 12.29
C TRP A 31 -10.53 -8.45 11.42
N ILE A 32 -10.58 -9.25 10.35
CA ILE A 32 -11.74 -9.37 9.47
C ILE A 32 -12.22 -10.82 9.56
N GLU A 33 -13.31 -11.04 10.28
CA GLU A 33 -13.86 -12.39 10.43
C GLU A 33 -14.61 -12.79 9.16
N ILE A 34 -14.05 -13.75 8.41
CA ILE A 34 -14.67 -14.28 7.19
C ILE A 34 -15.06 -15.75 7.32
N ALA A 35 -14.58 -16.46 8.34
CA ALA A 35 -14.79 -17.88 8.48
C ALA A 35 -16.25 -18.23 8.83
N PRO A 36 -16.98 -19.02 8.00
CA PRO A 36 -18.39 -19.35 8.24
C PRO A 36 -18.70 -19.95 9.62
N GLY A 37 -17.87 -20.88 10.09
CA GLY A 37 -17.94 -21.47 11.43
C GLY A 37 -17.76 -20.49 12.61
N ALA A 38 -17.29 -19.26 12.38
CA ALA A 38 -17.24 -18.19 13.37
C ALA A 38 -18.35 -17.12 13.17
N GLY A 39 -19.19 -17.28 12.14
CA GLY A 39 -20.23 -16.33 11.74
C GLY A 39 -19.82 -15.38 10.62
N GLY A 40 -18.64 -15.55 10.02
CA GLY A 40 -18.22 -14.80 8.84
C GLY A 40 -18.98 -15.19 7.57
N THR A 41 -18.85 -14.38 6.51
CA THR A 41 -19.57 -14.55 5.23
C THR A 41 -18.69 -15.08 4.10
N GLY A 42 -17.48 -15.54 4.41
CA GLY A 42 -16.55 -16.09 3.43
C GLY A 42 -17.03 -17.41 2.84
N THR A 43 -16.33 -17.84 1.80
CA THR A 43 -16.53 -19.14 1.16
C THR A 43 -15.42 -20.09 1.58
N GLU A 44 -15.78 -21.28 2.04
CA GLU A 44 -14.81 -22.29 2.45
C GLU A 44 -13.98 -22.78 1.27
N VAL A 45 -12.67 -22.94 1.49
CA VAL A 45 -11.75 -23.63 0.60
C VAL A 45 -11.76 -25.10 1.00
N GLU A 46 -12.30 -25.96 0.14
CA GLU A 46 -12.49 -27.40 0.42
C GLU A 46 -11.14 -28.16 0.43
N LEU A 47 -10.40 -28.01 1.54
CA LEU A 47 -9.17 -28.74 1.87
C LEU A 47 -9.51 -30.01 2.66
N ASP A 48 -8.86 -31.12 2.32
CA ASP A 48 -8.99 -32.41 3.01
C ASP A 48 -7.68 -32.80 3.68
N ASP A 49 -7.37 -32.13 4.79
CA ASP A 49 -6.21 -32.40 5.63
C ASP A 49 -6.65 -32.60 7.07
N ASN A 50 -6.96 -33.85 7.42
CA ASN A 50 -7.45 -34.23 8.74
C ASN A 50 -6.38 -34.91 9.62
N GLY A 51 -5.12 -34.92 9.18
CA GLY A 51 -4.05 -35.61 9.90
C GLY A 51 -2.80 -35.89 9.08
N ASP A 52 -1.94 -36.74 9.64
CA ASP A 52 -0.61 -37.04 9.12
C ASP A 52 -0.60 -37.47 7.63
N GLU A 53 0.28 -36.86 6.84
CA GLU A 53 0.45 -37.08 5.39
C GLU A 53 -0.82 -36.79 4.54
N GLN A 54 -1.76 -35.99 5.04
CA GLN A 54 -2.97 -35.56 4.31
C GLN A 54 -2.89 -34.10 3.84
N ASP A 55 -1.69 -33.53 3.79
CA ASP A 55 -1.47 -32.14 3.43
C ASP A 55 -2.14 -31.80 2.10
N ASP A 56 -2.92 -30.72 2.06
CA ASP A 56 -3.74 -30.39 0.90
C ASP A 56 -3.57 -28.94 0.46
N ALA A 57 -3.80 -28.72 -0.83
CA ALA A 57 -3.83 -27.40 -1.44
C ALA A 57 -4.91 -27.31 -2.52
N ARG A 58 -5.47 -26.11 -2.70
CA ARG A 58 -6.51 -25.85 -3.69
C ARG A 58 -6.22 -24.56 -4.45
N MET A 59 -6.46 -24.58 -5.76
CA MET A 59 -6.45 -23.37 -6.56
C MET A 59 -7.67 -22.50 -6.23
N VAL A 60 -7.41 -21.20 -6.14
CA VAL A 60 -8.40 -20.16 -5.91
C VAL A 60 -8.14 -19.05 -6.93
N ASP A 61 -9.19 -18.69 -7.67
CA ASP A 61 -9.16 -17.55 -8.59
C ASP A 61 -9.03 -16.25 -7.80
N LEU A 62 -8.15 -15.36 -8.23
CA LEU A 62 -8.03 -14.03 -7.67
C LEU A 62 -9.17 -13.14 -8.21
N PRO A 63 -9.85 -12.34 -7.37
CA PRO A 63 -10.93 -11.47 -7.81
C PRO A 63 -10.44 -10.25 -8.61
N PHE A 64 -9.13 -9.99 -8.61
CA PHE A 64 -8.43 -8.96 -9.36
C PHE A 64 -7.02 -9.47 -9.75
N PRO A 65 -6.39 -8.94 -10.81
CA PRO A 65 -4.99 -9.23 -11.10
C PRO A 65 -4.11 -8.76 -9.94
N PHE A 66 -3.23 -9.62 -9.45
CA PHE A 66 -2.31 -9.29 -8.37
C PHE A 66 -0.87 -9.37 -8.85
N SER A 67 -0.14 -8.25 -8.78
CA SER A 67 1.28 -8.20 -9.11
C SER A 67 2.13 -8.61 -7.91
N TYR A 68 3.07 -9.53 -8.09
CA TYR A 68 3.96 -9.99 -7.04
C TYR A 68 5.34 -10.30 -7.64
N TYR A 69 6.40 -9.64 -7.14
CA TYR A 69 7.76 -9.71 -7.70
C TYR A 69 7.80 -9.44 -9.22
N GLY A 70 7.07 -8.42 -9.66
CA GLY A 70 7.08 -7.92 -11.03
C GLY A 70 6.34 -8.80 -12.04
N ARG A 71 5.59 -9.80 -11.55
CA ARG A 71 4.73 -10.67 -12.36
C ARG A 71 3.28 -10.52 -11.93
N GLU A 72 2.39 -10.49 -12.91
CA GLU A 72 0.95 -10.43 -12.68
C GLU A 72 0.35 -11.84 -12.62
N TYR A 73 -0.50 -12.07 -11.62
CA TYR A 73 -1.14 -13.35 -11.35
C TYR A 73 -2.66 -13.20 -11.30
N TYR A 74 -3.37 -14.28 -11.64
CA TYR A 74 -4.82 -14.34 -11.72
C TYR A 74 -5.42 -15.45 -10.84
N GLU A 75 -4.58 -16.30 -10.29
CA GLU A 75 -4.95 -17.43 -9.44
C GLU A 75 -3.78 -17.74 -8.49
N MET A 76 -4.08 -18.43 -7.40
CA MET A 76 -3.10 -18.91 -6.43
C MET A 76 -3.54 -20.23 -5.82
N SER A 77 -2.61 -21.05 -5.35
CA SER A 77 -2.92 -22.18 -4.46
C SER A 77 -3.00 -21.70 -3.01
N VAL A 78 -3.98 -22.19 -2.26
CA VAL A 78 -4.09 -22.04 -0.80
C VAL A 78 -3.86 -23.39 -0.15
N CYS A 79 -2.90 -23.49 0.77
CA CYS A 79 -2.53 -24.74 1.43
C CYS A 79 -3.01 -24.82 2.88
N SER A 80 -3.36 -26.02 3.36
CA SER A 80 -3.66 -26.31 4.76
C SER A 80 -2.52 -25.89 5.69
N ASN A 81 -1.27 -26.04 5.23
CA ASN A 81 -0.05 -25.70 5.96
C ASN A 81 0.27 -24.21 6.08
N GLY A 82 -0.70 -23.32 5.84
CA GLY A 82 -0.59 -21.91 6.22
C GLY A 82 0.20 -21.03 5.25
N PHE A 83 0.22 -21.39 3.97
CA PHE A 83 0.84 -20.60 2.91
C PHE A 83 -0.03 -20.52 1.65
N VAL A 84 0.32 -19.56 0.78
CA VAL A 84 -0.18 -19.48 -0.59
C VAL A 84 0.97 -19.44 -1.58
N ALA A 85 0.70 -19.79 -2.85
CA ALA A 85 1.66 -19.64 -3.95
C ALA A 85 0.94 -19.21 -5.23
N PHE A 86 1.52 -18.29 -5.98
CA PHE A 86 0.83 -17.66 -7.13
C PHE A 86 1.09 -18.36 -8.47
N GLY A 87 0.03 -18.43 -9.28
CA GLY A 87 0.08 -18.79 -10.70
C GLY A 87 -0.53 -20.17 -11.07
N PRO A 88 -0.72 -20.42 -12.38
CA PRO A 88 -1.35 -21.65 -12.91
C PRO A 88 -0.56 -22.93 -12.63
N ASN A 89 0.74 -22.79 -12.37
CA ASN A 89 1.63 -23.86 -11.95
C ASN A 89 2.16 -23.59 -10.54
N ALA A 90 1.39 -22.91 -9.68
CA ALA A 90 1.56 -23.10 -8.26
C ALA A 90 1.34 -24.60 -8.05
N ASN A 91 2.43 -25.37 -8.13
CA ASN A 91 2.41 -26.80 -7.87
C ASN A 91 1.61 -26.90 -6.58
N LEU A 92 0.61 -27.78 -6.54
CA LEU A 92 -0.18 -28.05 -5.33
C LEU A 92 0.70 -28.74 -4.27
N GLU A 93 1.96 -28.30 -4.14
CA GLU A 93 2.86 -28.56 -3.04
C GLU A 93 2.13 -28.14 -1.80
N SER A 94 2.05 -29.10 -0.91
CA SER A 94 1.49 -28.95 0.41
C SER A 94 2.53 -29.34 1.45
N ASP A 95 3.83 -29.38 1.11
CA ASP A 95 4.86 -29.84 2.04
C ASP A 95 4.86 -29.01 3.31
N PHE A 96 4.66 -29.67 4.46
CA PHE A 96 4.68 -29.05 5.78
C PHE A 96 6.10 -28.68 6.22
N ARG A 97 7.13 -29.26 5.60
CA ARG A 97 8.53 -29.08 5.98
C ARG A 97 9.01 -27.68 5.65
N ASN A 98 8.88 -26.81 6.62
CA ASN A 98 9.19 -25.41 6.44
C ASN A 98 10.70 -25.11 6.50
N HIS A 99 11.05 -24.02 5.84
CA HIS A 99 12.42 -23.56 5.66
C HIS A 99 12.47 -22.03 5.73
N TYR A 100 13.66 -21.46 5.96
CA TYR A 100 13.86 -20.01 5.81
C TYR A 100 13.56 -19.59 4.36
N MET A 101 13.04 -18.39 4.14
CA MET A 101 12.78 -17.82 2.80
C MET A 101 13.75 -16.65 2.49
N PRO A 102 14.36 -16.60 1.29
CA PRO A 102 14.15 -17.50 0.17
C PRO A 102 14.86 -18.84 0.36
N VAL A 103 14.25 -19.90 -0.15
CA VAL A 103 14.84 -21.22 -0.30
C VAL A 103 14.29 -21.85 -1.57
N GLY A 104 15.16 -22.40 -2.41
CA GLY A 104 14.75 -23.15 -3.59
C GLY A 104 14.03 -24.48 -3.29
N MET A 105 13.38 -24.61 -2.14
CA MET A 105 12.57 -25.73 -1.68
C MET A 105 11.19 -25.21 -1.26
N GLY A 106 10.12 -25.81 -1.76
CA GLY A 106 8.76 -25.29 -1.60
C GLY A 106 8.22 -24.73 -2.93
N PRO A 107 6.97 -24.23 -2.95
CA PRO A 107 6.38 -23.66 -4.15
C PRO A 107 7.03 -22.32 -4.52
N GLU A 108 7.13 -22.03 -5.82
CA GLU A 108 7.59 -20.74 -6.33
C GLU A 108 6.54 -19.64 -6.06
N ALA A 109 6.98 -18.37 -5.95
CA ALA A 109 6.09 -17.22 -5.74
C ALA A 109 5.19 -17.40 -4.50
N MET A 110 5.83 -17.73 -3.37
CA MET A 110 5.17 -18.15 -2.14
C MET A 110 5.07 -17.01 -1.13
N ILE A 111 3.95 -16.99 -0.40
CA ILE A 111 3.77 -16.23 0.84
C ILE A 111 3.53 -17.25 1.97
N GLY A 112 4.53 -17.43 2.83
CA GLY A 112 4.40 -18.21 4.06
C GLY A 112 3.80 -17.34 5.16
N VAL A 113 2.49 -17.45 5.38
CA VAL A 113 1.77 -16.66 6.40
C VAL A 113 2.04 -17.21 7.78
N MET A 114 1.94 -18.54 7.92
CA MET A 114 2.35 -19.31 9.08
C MET A 114 2.66 -20.73 8.62
N TRP A 115 3.70 -20.87 7.78
CA TRP A 115 4.05 -22.15 7.16
C TRP A 115 4.54 -23.14 8.21
N ASP A 116 3.76 -24.18 8.48
CA ASP A 116 4.02 -25.22 9.46
C ASP A 116 3.08 -26.42 9.18
N ASP A 117 3.28 -27.54 9.86
CA ASP A 117 2.43 -28.74 9.79
C ASP A 117 1.08 -28.49 10.49
N HIS A 118 0.09 -28.02 9.73
CA HIS A 118 -1.25 -27.69 10.18
C HIS A 118 -2.29 -28.62 9.57
N LYS A 119 -3.20 -29.10 10.41
CA LYS A 119 -4.39 -29.87 10.01
C LYS A 119 -5.68 -29.16 10.36
N LEU A 120 -6.71 -29.53 9.60
CA LEU A 120 -8.10 -29.21 9.88
C LEU A 120 -8.68 -30.33 10.77
N ILE A 121 -9.48 -29.93 11.76
CA ILE A 121 -10.37 -30.85 12.49
C ILE A 121 -11.78 -30.26 12.45
N SER A 122 -12.78 -30.94 13.02
CA SER A 122 -14.20 -30.62 12.82
C SER A 122 -14.66 -29.18 13.09
N ASP A 123 -13.86 -28.35 13.75
CA ASP A 123 -14.15 -26.94 14.05
C ASP A 123 -13.17 -25.94 13.42
N ALA A 124 -12.30 -26.41 12.51
CA ALA A 124 -11.37 -25.62 11.73
C ALA A 124 -11.88 -25.47 10.29
N GLN A 125 -11.49 -24.39 9.63
CA GLN A 125 -11.83 -24.12 8.23
C GLN A 125 -10.80 -23.17 7.63
N VAL A 126 -10.60 -23.26 6.31
CA VAL A 126 -9.93 -22.21 5.54
C VAL A 126 -10.98 -21.55 4.67
N ALA A 127 -11.06 -20.23 4.66
CA ALA A 127 -12.08 -19.50 3.90
C ALA A 127 -11.46 -18.33 3.12
N THR A 128 -12.13 -17.92 2.05
CA THR A 128 -11.81 -16.71 1.29
C THR A 128 -13.00 -15.78 1.16
N ALA A 129 -12.75 -14.48 1.07
CA ALA A 129 -13.78 -13.47 0.81
C ALA A 129 -13.19 -12.27 0.07
N TYR A 130 -13.88 -11.81 -0.98
CA TYR A 130 -13.58 -10.53 -1.59
C TYR A 130 -14.49 -9.45 -1.02
N LEU A 131 -13.90 -8.38 -0.52
CA LEU A 131 -14.56 -7.20 0.03
C LEU A 131 -14.40 -6.04 -0.97
N PRO A 132 -15.33 -5.87 -1.92
CA PRO A 132 -15.17 -4.92 -3.02
C PRO A 132 -15.16 -3.45 -2.56
N GLU A 133 -15.85 -3.13 -1.46
CA GLU A 133 -15.88 -1.74 -0.94
C GLU A 133 -14.53 -1.29 -0.39
N SER A 134 -13.73 -2.22 0.15
CA SER A 134 -12.40 -1.94 0.69
C SER A 134 -11.28 -2.38 -0.24
N GLY A 135 -11.56 -3.03 -1.37
CA GLY A 135 -10.55 -3.56 -2.29
C GLY A 135 -9.66 -4.64 -1.65
N MET A 136 -10.23 -5.50 -0.80
CA MET A 136 -9.47 -6.52 -0.06
C MET A 136 -9.93 -7.92 -0.42
N PHE A 137 -8.99 -8.78 -0.77
CA PHE A 137 -9.23 -10.22 -0.86
C PHE A 137 -8.60 -10.93 0.35
N VAL A 138 -9.44 -11.48 1.21
CA VAL A 138 -9.06 -12.05 2.49
C VAL A 138 -9.04 -13.57 2.39
N ILE A 139 -8.01 -14.18 2.96
CA ILE A 139 -7.84 -15.62 3.14
C ILE A 139 -7.61 -15.86 4.62
N GLU A 140 -8.47 -16.66 5.26
CA GLU A 140 -8.42 -16.92 6.68
C GLU A 140 -8.24 -18.41 6.95
N TRP A 141 -7.23 -18.74 7.76
CA TRP A 141 -7.04 -20.05 8.37
C TRP A 141 -7.60 -20.00 9.78
N TYR A 142 -8.82 -20.48 9.95
CA TYR A 142 -9.56 -20.39 11.20
C TYR A 142 -9.41 -21.65 12.04
N ARG A 143 -8.88 -21.49 13.25
CA ARG A 143 -8.70 -22.57 14.25
C ARG A 143 -7.96 -23.78 13.69
N MET A 144 -6.94 -23.57 12.87
CA MET A 144 -6.03 -24.64 12.45
C MET A 144 -5.38 -25.30 13.67
N ARG A 145 -5.03 -26.58 13.54
CA ARG A 145 -4.32 -27.34 14.57
C ARG A 145 -2.93 -27.65 14.09
N THR A 146 -1.91 -27.38 14.88
CA THR A 146 -0.60 -27.98 14.61
C THR A 146 -0.70 -29.50 14.74
N ASN A 147 0.01 -30.24 13.88
CA ASN A 147 -0.08 -31.69 13.87
C ASN A 147 0.47 -32.32 15.16
N SER A 148 1.61 -31.80 15.64
CA SER A 148 2.35 -32.32 16.80
C SER A 148 1.62 -32.27 18.14
N ASN A 149 0.83 -31.23 18.42
CA ASN A 149 0.21 -31.05 19.74
C ASN A 149 -1.21 -30.47 19.73
N ASN A 150 -1.82 -30.27 18.56
CA ASN A 150 -3.13 -29.63 18.42
C ASN A 150 -3.20 -28.21 19.01
N ALA A 151 -2.09 -27.47 19.01
CA ALA A 151 -2.12 -26.05 19.32
C ALA A 151 -3.00 -25.32 18.30
N ILE A 152 -3.73 -24.31 18.77
CA ILE A 152 -4.70 -23.57 17.97
C ILE A 152 -4.01 -22.36 17.36
N ASN A 153 -4.15 -22.21 16.05
CA ASN A 153 -3.74 -21.02 15.31
C ASN A 153 -4.92 -20.46 14.50
N THR A 154 -5.03 -19.13 14.48
CA THR A 154 -6.00 -18.38 13.68
C THR A 154 -5.27 -17.19 13.09
N PHE A 155 -5.15 -17.14 11.78
CA PHE A 155 -4.39 -16.12 11.04
C PHE A 155 -4.99 -15.89 9.65
N GLN A 156 -4.67 -14.74 9.05
CA GLN A 156 -5.19 -14.36 7.73
C GLN A 156 -4.15 -13.64 6.88
N LEU A 157 -4.37 -13.73 5.57
CA LEU A 157 -3.69 -12.96 4.53
C LEU A 157 -4.73 -12.07 3.85
N LEU A 158 -4.43 -10.78 3.68
CA LEU A 158 -5.24 -9.84 2.93
C LEU A 158 -4.41 -9.38 1.73
N LEU A 159 -4.83 -9.74 0.52
CA LEU A 159 -4.30 -9.15 -0.70
C LEU A 159 -5.05 -7.84 -0.97
N LEU A 160 -4.33 -6.76 -1.20
CA LEU A 160 -4.90 -5.44 -1.46
C LEU A 160 -4.96 -5.23 -2.98
N ASP A 161 -6.14 -4.90 -3.50
CA ASP A 161 -6.35 -4.64 -4.93
C ASP A 161 -5.43 -3.51 -5.40
N PRO A 162 -4.48 -3.76 -6.34
CA PRO A 162 -3.57 -2.72 -6.82
C PRO A 162 -4.27 -1.53 -7.48
N ALA A 163 -5.53 -1.68 -7.93
CA ALA A 163 -6.33 -0.56 -8.44
C ALA A 163 -6.82 0.38 -7.33
N VAL A 164 -6.94 -0.11 -6.09
CA VAL A 164 -7.33 0.65 -4.90
C VAL A 164 -6.11 1.10 -4.09
N TYR A 165 -5.09 0.24 -4.01
CA TYR A 165 -3.84 0.47 -3.27
C TYR A 165 -2.63 0.41 -4.24
N PRO A 166 -2.46 1.42 -5.10
CA PRO A 166 -1.36 1.44 -6.04
C PRO A 166 -0.02 1.65 -5.34
N THR A 167 1.03 1.01 -5.86
CA THR A 167 2.43 1.25 -5.48
C THR A 167 3.21 1.80 -6.67
N ASP A 168 4.32 2.49 -6.41
CA ASP A 168 5.18 3.04 -7.46
C ASP A 168 5.81 1.94 -8.34
N SER A 169 6.05 0.74 -7.79
CA SER A 169 6.57 -0.40 -8.55
C SER A 169 5.48 -1.11 -9.37
N GLY A 170 4.21 -0.89 -9.02
CA GLY A 170 3.07 -1.63 -9.55
C GLY A 170 2.87 -3.02 -8.93
N ASP A 171 3.70 -3.41 -7.95
CA ASP A 171 3.51 -4.62 -7.17
C ASP A 171 2.39 -4.45 -6.14
N GLY A 172 1.63 -5.53 -5.93
CA GLY A 172 0.55 -5.59 -4.97
C GLY A 172 1.07 -5.57 -3.54
N GLU A 173 0.33 -4.86 -2.71
CA GLU A 173 0.51 -4.88 -1.26
C GLU A 173 -0.33 -5.97 -0.63
N PHE A 174 0.11 -6.48 0.51
CA PHE A 174 -0.65 -7.45 1.27
C PHE A 174 -0.36 -7.34 2.76
N VAL A 175 -1.25 -7.91 3.57
CA VAL A 175 -1.18 -7.85 5.02
C VAL A 175 -1.33 -9.25 5.59
N MET A 176 -0.43 -9.63 6.50
CA MET A 176 -0.58 -10.80 7.35
C MET A 176 -1.10 -10.36 8.71
N GLN A 177 -2.11 -11.05 9.24
CA GLN A 177 -2.59 -10.81 10.61
C GLN A 177 -2.71 -12.10 11.40
N TYR A 178 -2.41 -12.02 12.69
CA TYR A 178 -2.39 -13.15 13.61
C TYR A 178 -3.34 -12.89 14.77
N HIS A 179 -4.49 -13.56 14.80
CA HIS A 179 -5.43 -13.47 15.92
C HIS A 179 -4.98 -14.37 17.07
N THR A 180 -4.74 -15.64 16.76
CA THR A 180 -4.26 -16.65 17.71
C THR A 180 -2.96 -17.21 17.17
N PHE A 181 -1.86 -17.00 17.90
CA PHE A 181 -0.52 -17.44 17.48
C PHE A 181 0.11 -18.30 18.56
N THR A 182 0.29 -19.58 18.26
CA THR A 182 0.94 -20.57 19.12
C THR A 182 2.06 -21.26 18.36
N ASN A 183 3.30 -20.84 18.63
CA ASN A 183 4.49 -21.35 17.95
C ASN A 183 5.38 -22.11 18.94
N THR A 184 5.08 -23.40 19.18
CA THR A 184 5.73 -24.18 20.24
C THR A 184 6.24 -25.52 19.74
N GLN A 185 7.51 -25.83 20.03
CA GLN A 185 8.07 -27.16 19.79
C GLN A 185 7.63 -28.12 20.89
N THR A 186 7.06 -29.26 20.51
CA THR A 186 6.60 -30.29 21.48
C THR A 186 7.06 -31.71 21.17
N ASN A 187 7.62 -31.95 19.98
CA ASN A 187 8.28 -33.21 19.67
C ASN A 187 9.59 -32.92 18.92
N SER A 188 10.50 -33.90 18.88
CA SER A 188 11.81 -33.80 18.20
C SER A 188 11.84 -34.52 16.85
N GLN A 189 10.69 -35.04 16.40
CA GLN A 189 10.53 -35.80 15.16
C GLN A 189 9.88 -34.95 14.05
N ASP A 190 9.34 -33.79 14.40
CA ASP A 190 8.66 -32.82 13.55
C ASP A 190 9.60 -31.64 13.23
N PHE A 191 9.34 -30.95 12.13
CA PHE A 191 9.99 -29.69 11.78
C PHE A 191 9.44 -28.61 12.72
N PRO A 192 10.24 -28.14 13.69
CA PRO A 192 9.68 -27.36 14.77
C PRO A 192 9.50 -25.91 14.35
N TYR A 193 8.40 -25.34 14.81
CA TYR A 193 8.03 -23.93 14.67
C TYR A 193 7.68 -23.51 13.25
N CYS A 194 6.82 -22.52 13.11
CA CYS A 194 6.42 -22.00 11.80
C CYS A 194 7.50 -21.14 11.11
N THR A 195 7.31 -20.93 9.81
CA THR A 195 8.01 -19.92 9.01
C THR A 195 7.04 -18.82 8.58
N ILE A 196 7.49 -17.57 8.70
CA ILE A 196 6.80 -16.38 8.21
C ILE A 196 7.74 -15.65 7.25
N GLY A 197 7.26 -15.35 6.04
CA GLY A 197 8.07 -14.68 5.03
C GLY A 197 7.50 -14.78 3.62
N ILE A 198 8.30 -14.32 2.68
CA ILE A 198 7.96 -14.23 1.26
C ILE A 198 9.11 -14.66 0.37
N GLU A 199 8.76 -15.17 -0.80
CA GLU A 199 9.71 -15.60 -1.82
C GLU A 199 9.17 -15.37 -3.24
N ASP A 200 10.08 -15.03 -4.14
CA ASP A 200 9.80 -14.76 -5.54
C ASP A 200 9.59 -16.05 -6.36
N HIS A 201 9.23 -15.86 -7.62
CA HIS A 201 9.02 -16.95 -8.56
C HIS A 201 10.29 -17.72 -8.94
N SER A 202 11.48 -17.25 -8.57
CA SER A 202 12.75 -17.93 -8.88
C SER A 202 13.26 -18.79 -7.73
N GLY A 203 12.70 -18.64 -6.54
CA GLY A 203 13.18 -19.31 -5.34
C GLY A 203 14.53 -18.75 -4.84
N THR A 204 14.86 -17.50 -5.19
CA THR A 204 16.18 -16.91 -4.89
C THR A 204 16.13 -15.51 -4.30
N VAL A 205 14.99 -14.82 -4.40
CA VAL A 205 14.75 -13.52 -3.78
C VAL A 205 13.60 -13.65 -2.81
N GLY A 206 13.75 -13.08 -1.63
CA GLY A 206 12.74 -13.18 -0.59
C GLY A 206 13.18 -12.56 0.72
N MET A 207 12.30 -12.68 1.71
CA MET A 207 12.50 -12.17 3.06
C MET A 207 11.88 -13.13 4.09
N THR A 208 12.69 -13.57 5.05
CA THR A 208 12.20 -14.26 6.25
C THR A 208 11.94 -13.25 7.34
N ILE A 209 10.75 -13.26 7.94
CA ILE A 209 10.46 -12.54 9.17
C ILE A 209 10.76 -13.40 10.39
N GLY A 210 10.40 -14.68 10.33
CA GLY A 210 10.71 -15.64 11.38
C GLY A 210 10.79 -17.07 10.86
N ASN A 211 11.73 -17.85 11.39
CA ASN A 211 11.89 -19.28 11.14
C ASN A 211 12.54 -19.94 12.36
N TYR A 212 12.14 -21.16 12.70
CA TYR A 212 12.73 -21.92 13.83
C TYR A 212 12.69 -21.15 15.16
N ASN A 213 11.64 -20.35 15.37
CA ASN A 213 11.48 -19.42 16.52
C ASN A 213 12.65 -18.41 16.68
N SER A 214 13.39 -18.16 15.61
CA SER A 214 14.29 -17.03 15.44
C SER A 214 13.60 -15.99 14.56
N TRP A 215 13.81 -14.72 14.88
CA TRP A 215 13.16 -13.59 14.23
C TRP A 215 14.24 -12.73 13.58
N ASP A 216 13.88 -12.01 12.51
CA ASP A 216 14.76 -10.98 11.97
C ASP A 216 15.14 -9.96 13.05
N ALA A 217 16.31 -9.34 12.91
CA ALA A 217 16.81 -8.36 13.88
C ALA A 217 15.88 -7.15 14.04
N THR A 218 15.13 -6.79 12.98
CA THR A 218 14.11 -5.74 12.98
C THR A 218 12.69 -6.26 13.20
N ALA A 219 12.49 -7.57 13.35
CA ALA A 219 11.17 -8.13 13.61
C ALA A 219 10.91 -8.27 15.12
N THR A 220 9.71 -7.91 15.54
CA THR A 220 9.20 -8.14 16.89
C THR A 220 8.53 -9.52 16.94
N PRO A 221 8.94 -10.43 17.85
CA PRO A 221 8.35 -11.76 17.94
C PRO A 221 6.82 -11.75 17.93
N ILE A 222 6.24 -12.54 17.03
CA ILE A 222 4.79 -12.54 16.82
C ILE A 222 4.07 -13.19 18.01
N THR A 223 2.98 -12.54 18.41
CA THR A 223 2.00 -13.00 19.40
C THR A 223 0.59 -12.86 18.80
N GLY A 224 -0.46 -13.20 19.56
CA GLY A 224 -1.82 -12.86 19.15
C GLY A 224 -2.01 -11.33 19.03
N ASN A 225 -2.94 -10.95 18.14
CA ASN A 225 -3.29 -9.58 17.77
C ASN A 225 -2.16 -8.75 17.16
N ARG A 226 -1.42 -9.33 16.21
CA ARG A 226 -0.32 -8.66 15.49
C ARG A 226 -0.62 -8.57 13.99
N THR A 227 -0.03 -7.57 13.35
CA THR A 227 -0.17 -7.30 11.91
C THR A 227 1.19 -7.02 11.30
N ILE A 228 1.40 -7.49 10.07
CA ILE A 228 2.56 -7.16 9.25
C ILE A 228 2.05 -6.79 7.85
N ARG A 229 2.33 -5.57 7.39
CA ARG A 229 2.06 -5.13 6.01
C ARG A 229 3.31 -5.29 5.17
N PHE A 230 3.15 -5.88 4.00
CA PHE A 230 4.20 -6.01 3.00
C PHE A 230 3.90 -5.12 1.80
N THR A 231 4.92 -4.38 1.37
CA THR A 231 4.81 -3.45 0.24
C THR A 231 6.19 -3.16 -0.33
N THR A 232 6.25 -2.81 -1.61
CA THR A 232 7.44 -2.24 -2.27
C THR A 232 7.58 -0.73 -2.05
N GLN A 233 6.61 -0.12 -1.37
CA GLN A 233 6.73 1.25 -0.88
C GLN A 233 7.70 1.25 0.30
N GLY A 234 8.92 1.71 0.07
CA GLY A 234 9.98 1.64 1.07
C GLY A 234 9.91 2.67 2.18
N SER A 235 10.95 2.66 3.03
CA SER A 235 11.24 3.71 4.02
C SER A 235 11.38 5.10 3.37
N SER A 236 11.52 5.15 2.06
CA SER A 236 11.25 6.30 1.22
C SER A 236 9.74 6.48 0.98
N ILE A 237 8.96 6.65 2.05
CA ILE A 237 7.72 7.44 1.90
C ILE A 237 8.21 8.85 1.60
N SER A 238 8.38 9.13 0.31
CA SER A 238 8.57 10.42 -0.33
C SER A 238 9.17 11.51 0.57
N ALA A 239 10.51 11.58 0.63
CA ALA A 239 11.11 12.91 0.59
C ALA A 239 10.65 13.48 -0.76
N ASN A 240 9.79 14.51 -0.70
CA ASN A 240 9.19 15.16 -1.87
C ASN A 240 10.19 15.26 -3.04
N ALA A 241 9.69 15.21 -4.28
CA ALA A 241 10.51 15.64 -5.42
C ALA A 241 11.08 17.03 -5.11
N GLU A 242 12.40 17.12 -4.94
CA GLU A 242 13.07 18.37 -4.61
C GLU A 242 13.72 18.89 -5.89
N LEU A 243 13.09 19.90 -6.47
CA LEU A 243 13.57 20.55 -7.68
C LEU A 243 14.86 21.30 -7.36
N ASN A 244 15.99 20.79 -7.85
CA ASN A 244 17.23 21.54 -7.86
C ASN A 244 17.46 22.15 -9.25
N VAL A 245 17.39 23.48 -9.31
CA VAL A 245 17.82 24.25 -10.48
C VAL A 245 19.12 24.94 -10.09
N ASP A 246 20.21 24.63 -10.79
CA ASP A 246 21.43 25.44 -10.70
C ASP A 246 21.11 26.82 -11.29
N GLN A 247 20.78 27.78 -10.41
CA GLN A 247 20.41 29.14 -10.80
C GLN A 247 21.66 29.95 -11.20
N SER A 248 22.22 29.58 -12.33
CA SER A 248 23.15 30.40 -13.08
C SER A 248 22.38 31.01 -14.26
N PRO A 249 22.11 32.33 -14.28
CA PRO A 249 21.45 32.94 -15.42
C PRO A 249 22.30 32.75 -16.68
N LEU A 250 21.77 32.00 -17.65
CA LEU A 250 22.42 31.71 -18.92
C LEU A 250 22.10 32.86 -19.90
N PHE A 251 23.04 33.77 -20.09
CA PHE A 251 22.92 34.85 -21.07
C PHE A 251 23.59 34.41 -22.37
N PHE A 252 22.81 34.26 -23.44
CA PHE A 252 23.36 34.08 -24.78
C PHE A 252 22.79 35.11 -25.74
N THR A 253 23.59 35.48 -26.74
CA THR A 253 23.17 36.36 -27.82
C THR A 253 23.11 35.51 -29.08
N LEU A 254 21.93 35.39 -29.68
CA LEU A 254 21.80 34.79 -31.02
C LEU A 254 22.49 35.73 -32.00
N SER A 255 23.60 35.30 -32.60
CA SER A 255 24.24 36.01 -33.70
C SER A 255 23.87 35.32 -35.02
N ASP A 256 23.51 36.09 -36.04
CA ASP A 256 23.09 35.59 -37.36
C ASP A 256 24.24 34.97 -38.18
N THR A 257 25.39 34.70 -37.56
CA THR A 257 26.53 34.05 -38.20
C THR A 257 26.71 32.65 -37.63
N GLU A 258 26.61 31.66 -38.52
CA GLU A 258 26.84 30.22 -38.34
C GLU A 258 28.19 29.90 -37.69
N ALA A 259 28.29 30.09 -36.39
CA ALA A 259 29.34 29.48 -35.58
C ALA A 259 28.64 28.76 -34.42
N ASP A 260 28.79 27.44 -34.39
CA ASP A 260 28.38 26.61 -33.27
C ASP A 260 29.02 27.17 -31.99
N PHE A 261 28.18 27.67 -31.08
CA PHE A 261 28.62 28.01 -29.74
C PHE A 261 28.14 26.92 -28.79
N ASP A 262 29.09 26.33 -28.06
CA ASP A 262 28.78 25.46 -26.92
C ASP A 262 28.38 26.38 -25.76
N LEU A 263 27.07 26.56 -25.56
CA LEU A 263 26.47 27.64 -24.76
C LEU A 263 26.24 27.29 -23.28
N GLY A 264 26.81 26.18 -22.80
CA GLY A 264 26.54 25.69 -21.44
C GLY A 264 25.14 25.07 -21.32
N ALA A 265 24.93 24.32 -20.24
CA ALA A 265 23.70 23.57 -19.99
C ALA A 265 22.98 24.09 -18.75
N ILE A 266 21.65 24.22 -18.82
CA ILE A 266 20.81 24.28 -17.62
C ILE A 266 20.71 22.85 -17.11
N GLN A 267 21.24 22.60 -15.91
CA GLN A 267 21.07 21.32 -15.25
C GLN A 267 19.79 21.35 -14.41
N ILE A 268 18.81 20.54 -14.82
CA ILE A 268 17.62 20.26 -14.04
C ILE A 268 17.87 18.92 -13.37
N GLY A 269 18.08 18.96 -12.06
CA GLY A 269 18.32 17.76 -11.26
C GLY A 269 17.12 17.48 -10.36
N ASN A 270 16.77 16.21 -10.24
CA ASN A 270 16.04 15.76 -9.06
C ASN A 270 17.10 15.40 -8.02
N SER A 271 17.18 16.17 -6.93
CA SER A 271 18.03 15.79 -5.78
C SER A 271 17.29 14.90 -4.78
N GLY A 272 15.98 14.68 -5.00
CA GLY A 272 15.17 13.68 -4.30
C GLY A 272 14.99 12.40 -5.12
N GLU A 273 14.28 11.43 -4.55
CA GLU A 273 14.10 10.08 -5.14
C GLU A 273 12.67 9.83 -5.66
N GLY A 274 11.75 10.79 -5.51
CA GLY A 274 10.38 10.72 -6.03
C GLY A 274 10.27 11.02 -7.54
N LEU A 275 9.16 10.60 -8.17
CA LEU A 275 8.89 10.89 -9.59
C LEU A 275 8.74 12.41 -9.84
N MET A 276 9.75 13.00 -10.49
CA MET A 276 9.73 14.41 -10.87
C MET A 276 9.15 14.56 -12.29
N SER A 277 7.89 15.00 -12.38
CA SER A 277 7.36 15.55 -13.62
C SER A 277 7.79 17.01 -13.74
N TRP A 278 8.68 17.31 -14.69
CA TRP A 278 9.13 18.67 -14.94
C TRP A 278 8.78 19.11 -16.37
N SER A 279 8.54 20.40 -16.54
CA SER A 279 8.51 21.02 -17.87
C SER A 279 9.33 22.29 -17.82
N ALA A 280 10.24 22.44 -18.78
CA ALA A 280 10.95 23.70 -19.00
C ALA A 280 10.39 24.35 -20.26
N ARG A 281 10.20 25.67 -20.20
CA ARG A 281 9.79 26.46 -21.36
C ARG A 281 10.74 27.64 -21.50
N ALA A 282 11.47 27.70 -22.61
CA ALA A 282 12.20 28.90 -23.00
C ALA A 282 11.25 29.84 -23.73
N ARG A 283 11.25 31.13 -23.39
CA ARG A 283 10.51 32.16 -24.14
C ARG A 283 11.42 33.34 -24.44
N SER A 284 11.28 33.90 -25.64
CA SER A 284 12.00 35.12 -26.01
C SER A 284 11.45 36.28 -25.19
N LEU A 285 12.34 37.09 -24.62
CA LEU A 285 11.96 38.29 -23.87
C LEU A 285 11.24 39.32 -24.76
N SER A 286 11.30 39.17 -26.09
CA SER A 286 10.62 40.03 -27.07
C SER A 286 9.11 39.79 -27.17
N ASP A 287 8.58 38.68 -26.66
CA ASP A 287 7.15 38.35 -26.79
C ASP A 287 6.27 39.04 -25.72
N TRP A 288 6.87 39.87 -24.86
CA TRP A 288 6.23 40.45 -23.67
C TRP A 288 6.11 41.98 -23.66
N LEU A 289 6.45 42.70 -24.74
CA LEU A 289 6.27 44.15 -24.76
C LEU A 289 5.83 44.65 -26.16
N PRO A 290 4.72 45.39 -26.29
CA PRO A 290 4.61 46.36 -27.35
C PRO A 290 5.67 47.45 -27.11
N GLU A 291 6.27 47.99 -28.17
CA GLU A 291 7.23 49.10 -28.04
C GLU A 291 6.64 50.24 -27.20
N GLY A 292 7.33 50.58 -26.11
CA GLY A 292 7.23 51.91 -25.50
C GLY A 292 6.72 52.03 -24.06
N LEU A 293 6.49 50.96 -23.31
CA LEU A 293 6.07 51.07 -21.90
C LEU A 293 6.90 50.19 -20.96
N LEU A 294 8.04 50.73 -20.52
CA LEU A 294 8.57 50.38 -19.21
C LEU A 294 8.06 51.43 -18.21
N PRO A 295 7.22 51.01 -17.25
CA PRO A 295 7.44 51.50 -15.90
C PRO A 295 7.33 50.37 -14.87
N LEU A 296 8.44 50.17 -14.17
CA LEU A 296 8.58 49.72 -12.78
C LEU A 296 7.26 49.55 -12.00
N LEU A 297 6.84 48.32 -11.73
CA LEU A 297 6.07 47.96 -10.54
C LEU A 297 6.52 46.57 -10.03
N PRO A 298 6.47 46.35 -8.70
CA PRO A 298 7.33 45.43 -7.95
C PRO A 298 6.93 43.97 -8.14
N GLU A 299 7.78 43.05 -7.69
CA GLU A 299 7.45 41.62 -7.50
C GLU A 299 6.02 41.49 -6.93
N GLN A 300 5.04 41.17 -7.78
CA GLN A 300 3.88 40.46 -7.29
C GLN A 300 4.36 39.04 -7.07
N SER A 301 4.58 38.72 -5.79
CA SER A 301 4.59 37.36 -5.29
C SER A 301 3.49 36.58 -5.98
N ARG A 302 3.83 35.43 -6.57
CA ARG A 302 2.83 34.44 -6.97
C ARG A 302 2.03 34.07 -5.72
N GLU A 303 0.72 34.32 -5.71
CA GLU A 303 -0.17 34.08 -4.57
C GLU A 303 -0.93 32.75 -4.74
N THR A 304 -0.19 31.65 -4.87
CA THR A 304 -0.72 30.28 -4.70
C THR A 304 -0.32 29.76 -3.32
N GLY A 305 -1.12 28.92 -2.66
CA GLY A 305 -0.74 28.38 -1.35
C GLY A 305 -1.29 26.99 -1.00
N GLY A 306 -0.79 26.46 0.12
CA GLY A 306 -0.91 25.04 0.47
C GLY A 306 0.24 24.18 -0.08
N PRO A 307 0.14 22.84 0.01
CA PRO A 307 -0.90 22.12 0.72
C PRO A 307 -0.82 22.39 2.23
N ASP A 308 -1.97 22.38 2.90
CA ASP A 308 -1.98 22.27 4.36
C ASP A 308 -1.64 20.85 4.82
N LEU A 309 -1.70 20.58 6.14
CA LEU A 309 -1.37 19.27 6.70
C LEU A 309 -2.30 18.14 6.23
N PHE A 310 -3.45 18.44 5.61
CA PHE A 310 -4.38 17.46 5.08
C PHE A 310 -4.28 17.31 3.55
N GLY A 311 -3.68 18.29 2.86
CA GLY A 311 -3.43 18.25 1.42
C GLY A 311 -4.19 19.29 0.60
N TYR A 312 -4.95 20.21 1.21
CA TYR A 312 -5.71 21.23 0.46
C TYR A 312 -4.79 22.37 -0.02
N THR A 313 -4.86 22.68 -1.31
CA THR A 313 -4.18 23.82 -1.95
C THR A 313 -5.20 24.88 -2.40
N TRP A 314 -4.73 26.11 -2.59
CA TRP A 314 -5.53 27.20 -3.15
C TRP A 314 -4.77 27.95 -4.25
N GLU A 315 -5.54 28.42 -5.23
CA GLU A 315 -5.14 29.28 -6.34
C GLU A 315 -6.22 30.35 -6.52
N ASP A 316 -5.85 31.57 -6.90
CA ASP A 316 -6.81 32.63 -7.17
C ASP A 316 -6.97 32.93 -8.67
N SER A 317 -7.88 33.82 -9.01
CA SER A 317 -8.22 34.16 -10.39
C SER A 317 -7.20 35.03 -11.14
N TYR A 318 -6.13 35.49 -10.48
CA TYR A 318 -5.04 36.21 -11.12
C TYR A 318 -4.02 35.26 -11.77
N GLU A 319 -4.19 33.96 -11.55
CA GLU A 319 -3.26 32.93 -11.99
C GLU A 319 -3.54 32.55 -13.44
N ILE A 320 -2.49 32.20 -14.18
CA ILE A 320 -2.58 31.93 -15.63
C ILE A 320 -3.54 30.79 -16.00
N ASP A 321 -3.78 29.87 -15.06
CA ASP A 321 -4.76 28.77 -15.15
C ASP A 321 -5.75 28.78 -13.96
N GLY A 322 -5.81 29.90 -13.22
CA GLY A 322 -6.67 30.04 -12.05
C GLY A 322 -8.16 30.07 -12.40
N PRO A 323 -9.06 29.93 -11.42
CA PRO A 323 -10.49 29.96 -11.66
C PRO A 323 -10.93 31.27 -12.30
N GLU A 324 -11.59 31.20 -13.46
CA GLU A 324 -12.21 32.35 -14.10
C GLU A 324 -13.33 32.91 -13.21
N PRO A 325 -13.37 34.23 -12.93
CA PRO A 325 -14.44 34.83 -12.12
C PRO A 325 -15.82 34.61 -12.74
N GLY A 326 -16.62 33.72 -12.14
CA GLY A 326 -17.96 33.36 -12.61
C GLY A 326 -19.03 33.62 -11.55
N TRP A 327 -19.65 34.80 -11.58
CA TRP A 327 -20.78 35.10 -10.69
C TRP A 327 -22.06 34.43 -11.20
N VAL A 328 -22.62 33.53 -10.39
CA VAL A 328 -23.95 32.96 -10.62
C VAL A 328 -24.97 33.74 -9.78
N ASP A 329 -25.80 34.54 -10.44
CA ASP A 329 -26.87 35.28 -9.77
C ASP A 329 -28.03 34.34 -9.40
N ILE A 330 -28.31 34.26 -8.11
CA ILE A 330 -29.40 33.46 -7.53
C ILE A 330 -30.47 34.32 -6.88
N ALA A 331 -30.53 35.63 -7.15
CA ALA A 331 -31.51 36.53 -6.53
C ALA A 331 -32.97 36.11 -6.80
N GLU A 332 -33.25 35.50 -7.96
CA GLU A 332 -34.58 35.01 -8.34
C GLU A 332 -34.81 33.52 -8.06
N THR A 333 -33.74 32.73 -7.96
CA THR A 333 -33.80 31.25 -7.91
C THR A 333 -33.38 30.66 -6.56
N GLY A 334 -32.62 31.42 -5.76
CA GLY A 334 -32.10 31.00 -4.47
C GLY A 334 -33.14 31.06 -3.36
N THR A 335 -32.87 30.33 -2.28
CA THR A 335 -33.65 30.41 -1.04
C THR A 335 -33.01 31.43 -0.09
N PRO A 336 -33.73 32.50 0.35
CA PRO A 336 -33.16 33.49 1.24
C PRO A 336 -32.76 32.92 2.60
N VAL A 337 -31.53 33.19 3.04
CA VAL A 337 -31.04 32.89 4.38
C VAL A 337 -31.24 34.12 5.28
N SER A 338 -31.86 33.93 6.44
CA SER A 338 -32.12 35.01 7.40
C SER A 338 -31.27 34.84 8.66
N PHE A 339 -30.70 35.94 9.15
CA PHE A 339 -29.92 35.98 10.38
C PHE A 339 -30.73 36.65 11.49
N SER A 340 -30.72 36.06 12.68
CA SER A 340 -31.54 36.56 13.79
C SER A 340 -30.93 37.79 14.47
N GLN A 341 -29.59 37.89 14.50
CA GLN A 341 -28.79 39.01 15.02
C GLN A 341 -27.43 39.08 14.31
N ASN A 342 -26.64 40.12 14.63
CA ASN A 342 -25.23 40.20 14.25
C ASN A 342 -24.44 39.09 14.97
N ASP A 343 -23.47 38.49 14.28
CA ASP A 343 -22.56 37.47 14.81
C ASP A 343 -23.21 36.12 15.23
N GLU A 344 -24.42 35.81 14.74
CA GLU A 344 -25.08 34.51 14.96
C GLU A 344 -25.20 33.75 13.62
N PRO A 345 -24.81 32.46 13.56
CA PRO A 345 -24.96 31.63 12.36
C PRO A 345 -26.43 31.33 12.04
N SER A 346 -26.71 30.85 10.83
CA SER A 346 -28.06 30.50 10.38
C SER A 346 -28.03 29.10 9.80
N GLY A 347 -28.94 28.21 10.21
CA GLY A 347 -28.91 26.82 9.79
C GLY A 347 -29.38 25.85 10.87
N PRO A 348 -29.15 24.54 10.70
CA PRO A 348 -28.41 23.94 9.59
C PRO A 348 -29.20 23.96 8.27
N PHE A 349 -28.49 24.10 7.16
CA PHE A 349 -28.99 23.91 5.80
C PHE A 349 -28.47 22.57 5.26
N GLU A 350 -29.34 21.82 4.59
CA GLU A 350 -28.97 20.54 3.99
C GLU A 350 -28.08 20.74 2.76
N ILE A 351 -27.02 19.95 2.66
CA ILE A 351 -26.23 19.77 1.43
C ILE A 351 -26.86 18.59 0.69
N PRO A 352 -27.23 18.74 -0.59
CA PRO A 352 -27.93 17.68 -1.34
C PRO A 352 -27.04 16.47 -1.69
N PHE A 353 -25.79 16.46 -1.22
CA PHE A 353 -24.80 15.40 -1.40
C PHE A 353 -23.88 15.35 -0.18
N ALA A 354 -23.22 14.21 0.04
CA ALA A 354 -22.17 14.10 1.06
C ALA A 354 -20.94 14.90 0.61
N PHE A 355 -20.59 15.95 1.35
CA PHE A 355 -19.43 16.80 1.09
C PHE A 355 -18.23 16.32 1.94
N PRO A 356 -17.21 15.69 1.35
CA PRO A 356 -16.01 15.30 2.08
C PRO A 356 -15.13 16.53 2.35
N PHE A 357 -14.84 16.78 3.62
CA PHE A 357 -13.97 17.86 4.07
C PHE A 357 -13.10 17.39 5.23
N TYR A 358 -11.77 17.43 5.06
CA TYR A 358 -10.81 16.91 6.05
C TYR A 358 -11.12 15.49 6.55
N GLY A 359 -11.50 14.59 5.63
CA GLY A 359 -11.74 13.18 5.93
C GLY A 359 -13.06 12.89 6.64
N GLN A 360 -13.91 13.91 6.83
CA GLN A 360 -15.27 13.76 7.32
C GLN A 360 -16.27 14.13 6.25
N ALA A 361 -17.36 13.37 6.14
CA ALA A 361 -18.46 13.69 5.24
C ALA A 361 -19.48 14.58 5.97
N PHE A 362 -19.81 15.71 5.37
CA PHE A 362 -20.83 16.64 5.84
C PHE A 362 -22.06 16.57 4.93
N ASP A 363 -23.24 16.50 5.53
CA ASP A 363 -24.54 16.54 4.84
C ASP A 363 -25.30 17.84 5.11
N SER A 364 -24.72 18.76 5.89
CA SER A 364 -25.31 20.03 6.28
C SER A 364 -24.26 21.09 6.65
N TYR A 365 -24.65 22.37 6.61
CA TYR A 365 -23.81 23.52 6.99
C TYR A 365 -24.60 24.55 7.81
N TYR A 366 -23.90 25.38 8.60
CA TYR A 366 -24.45 26.45 9.46
C TYR A 366 -23.94 27.83 9.07
#